data_AF-A0AAU9RCP6-F1
#
_entry.id   AF-A0AAU9RCP6-F1
#
_cell.length_a   1.000
_cell.length_b   1.000
_cell.length_c   1.000
_cell.angle_alpha   90.00
_cell.angle_beta   90.00
_cell.angle_gamma   90.00
#
_symmetry.space_group_name_H-M   'P 1'
#
loop_
_entity.id
_entity.type
_entity.pdbx_description
1 polymer ?
#
loop_
_entity_poly.entity_id
_entity_poly.type
_entity_poly.pdbx_seq_one_letter_code
_entity_poly.pdbx_strand_id
1 'polypeptide(L)'
;LGEHSSVSLVLLTPTAFVSSKSIPNQFSKNSKSLYFSHCSAGCSCGYSIAQQDALFHSLKPSFMNKPLLIVCNKTDLVSMETLSDEDLKLIEEMKAEAMKAEMGSDEEAVLFNTEEGVMSVKNAACQRLLDKSVEAKMKSKNINQHLNRLHVAMPKLRDDKERLPCIPQGAVENEKRKTEKDLEDGNGGAGVYSASLKKNYILADKEWKNDIIPEICDGHNVADFVDPDILNRLEELESEEDLREAEDEEDDFEIEGETLTEEQKNQLADIRKKKVFLIREHRLKKSNAQNRATVRGKFDKDKKFTRERLGRELSSLGLDPSSAMNRKKKKLCLRSRSRSVSRPPHEVLPGEGFKDSCQKMRAIMIGNKSHRKRNKDARRGEADRVILSLKPKHLFSGKRGKGREYADVERIEEYLSRF
;
A
#
# COMPACT_ATOMS: atom_id res chain seq x y z
N LEU A 1 20.82 -15.48 13.42
CA LEU A 1 22.30 -15.40 13.42
C LEU A 1 22.78 -14.80 14.74
N GLY A 2 22.36 -15.41 15.85
CA GLY A 2 22.75 -15.01 17.20
C GLY A 2 23.46 -16.19 17.83
N GLU A 3 24.73 -16.38 17.48
CA GLU A 3 25.59 -17.20 18.33
C GLU A 3 26.01 -16.30 19.48
N HIS A 4 25.44 -16.59 20.66
CA HIS A 4 25.84 -16.00 21.92
C HIS A 4 27.33 -16.32 22.14
N SER A 5 28.21 -15.40 21.73
CA SER A 5 29.62 -15.43 22.12
C SER A 5 29.72 -14.96 23.56
N SER A 6 29.45 -15.88 24.49
CA SER A 6 29.71 -15.67 25.91
C SER A 6 31.15 -15.19 26.09
N VAL A 7 31.31 -13.98 26.62
CA VAL A 7 32.60 -13.50 27.10
C VAL A 7 32.83 -14.22 28.43
N SER A 8 33.37 -15.43 28.38
CA SER A 8 33.86 -16.10 29.58
C SER A 8 35.16 -15.41 29.98
N LEU A 9 35.06 -14.42 30.87
CA LEU A 9 36.21 -13.79 31.51
C LEU A 9 36.79 -14.81 32.50
N VAL A 10 37.85 -15.52 32.11
CA VAL A 10 38.58 -16.38 33.02
C VAL A 10 39.52 -15.50 33.83
N LEU A 11 39.11 -15.10 35.02
CA LEU A 11 40.00 -14.46 36.00
C LEU A 11 40.91 -15.55 36.58
N LEU A 12 42.14 -15.63 36.07
CA LEU A 12 43.19 -16.43 36.68
C LEU A 12 43.82 -15.62 37.81
N THR A 13 43.13 -15.49 38.95
CA THR A 13 43.83 -15.16 40.19
C THR A 13 44.33 -16.46 40.81
N PRO A 14 45.52 -16.51 41.43
CA PRO A 14 45.98 -17.67 42.19
C PRO A 14 44.95 -18.11 43.25
N THR A 15 44.20 -17.16 43.79
CA THR A 15 43.10 -17.38 44.75
C THR A 15 41.85 -18.03 44.16
N ALA A 16 41.59 -17.91 42.85
CA ALA A 16 40.40 -18.47 42.19
C ALA A 16 40.57 -19.94 41.77
N PHE A 17 41.79 -20.49 41.86
CA PHE A 17 42.08 -21.87 41.43
C PHE A 17 41.48 -22.94 42.36
N VAL A 18 41.00 -22.56 43.55
CA VAL A 18 40.34 -23.47 44.51
C VAL A 18 38.89 -23.80 44.09
N SER A 19 38.32 -23.13 43.07
CA SER A 19 36.98 -23.44 42.57
C SER A 19 37.01 -24.43 41.40
N SER A 20 36.50 -25.64 41.62
CA SER A 20 36.37 -26.75 40.65
C SER A 20 35.60 -26.45 39.35
N LYS A 21 35.09 -25.21 39.18
CA LYS A 21 34.33 -24.75 38.01
C LYS A 21 35.16 -24.00 36.96
N SER A 22 36.40 -23.61 37.25
CA SER A 22 37.22 -22.76 36.36
C SER A 22 37.88 -23.52 35.20
N ILE A 23 38.36 -24.73 35.47
CA ILE A 23 39.10 -25.58 34.52
C ILE A 23 38.28 -25.96 33.27
N PRO A 24 37.04 -26.51 33.37
CA PRO A 24 36.28 -26.90 32.17
C PRO A 24 35.93 -25.72 31.24
N ASN A 25 35.81 -24.50 31.77
CA ASN A 25 35.56 -23.29 30.97
C ASN A 25 36.79 -22.86 30.12
N GLN A 26 38.00 -23.17 30.58
CA GLN A 26 39.24 -22.86 29.85
C GLN A 26 39.45 -23.75 28.63
N PHE A 27 38.95 -24.99 28.65
CA PHE A 27 39.10 -25.97 27.58
C PHE A 27 38.03 -25.89 26.47
N SER A 28 36.98 -25.07 26.65
CA SER A 28 35.99 -24.84 25.58
C SER A 28 36.65 -24.17 24.37
N LYS A 29 36.40 -24.71 23.16
CA LYS A 29 37.11 -24.35 21.91
C LYS A 29 36.92 -22.89 21.47
N ASN A 30 35.97 -22.16 22.06
CA ASN A 30 35.69 -20.76 21.77
C ASN A 30 35.91 -19.81 22.98
N SER A 31 36.51 -20.31 24.07
CA SER A 31 36.71 -19.50 25.28
C SER A 31 37.88 -18.52 25.14
N LYS A 32 37.66 -17.32 25.68
CA LYS A 32 38.59 -16.19 25.71
C LYS A 32 39.44 -16.33 26.98
N SER A 33 40.76 -16.11 26.88
CA SER A 33 41.69 -16.27 27.99
C SER A 33 42.41 -14.95 28.28
N LEU A 34 42.10 -14.36 29.43
CA LEU A 34 42.84 -13.24 30.02
C LEU A 34 43.63 -13.79 31.20
N TYR A 35 44.93 -13.49 31.28
CA TYR A 35 45.76 -13.91 32.41
C TYR A 35 46.03 -12.71 33.30
N PHE A 36 45.64 -12.82 34.57
CA PHE A 36 45.90 -11.78 35.57
C PHE A 36 47.10 -12.20 36.42
N SER A 37 48.20 -11.48 36.28
CA SER A 37 49.31 -11.58 37.22
C SER A 37 49.11 -10.54 38.32
N HIS A 38 49.46 -10.91 39.55
CA HIS A 38 49.29 -10.02 40.70
C HIS A 38 50.68 -9.66 41.24
N CYS A 39 51.17 -8.46 40.94
CA CYS A 39 52.56 -8.04 41.17
C CYS A 39 52.82 -7.44 42.56
N SER A 40 51.89 -7.52 43.52
CA SER A 40 52.12 -6.93 44.84
C SER A 40 53.11 -7.75 45.67
N ALA A 41 54.24 -7.15 46.05
CA ALA A 41 55.22 -7.69 47.01
C ALA A 41 54.69 -7.84 48.45
N GLY A 42 53.49 -7.30 48.76
CA GLY A 42 52.85 -7.44 50.06
C GLY A 42 51.71 -8.45 50.05
N CYS A 43 51.96 -9.68 50.51
CA CYS A 43 51.08 -10.70 51.14
C CYS A 43 49.55 -10.77 50.87
N SER A 44 48.98 -10.12 49.85
CA SER A 44 47.53 -10.05 49.66
C SER A 44 46.97 -11.19 48.80
N CYS A 45 47.81 -11.87 48.02
CA CYS A 45 47.39 -13.00 47.18
C CYS A 45 47.88 -14.39 47.64
N GLY A 46 48.80 -14.46 48.61
CA GLY A 46 49.28 -15.71 49.20
C GLY A 46 50.29 -16.53 48.35
N TYR A 47 50.69 -16.06 47.17
CA TYR A 47 51.64 -16.74 46.27
C TYR A 47 52.73 -15.77 45.78
N SER A 48 53.95 -16.28 45.54
CA SER A 48 55.06 -15.50 44.99
C SER A 48 54.98 -15.37 43.46
N ILE A 49 55.68 -14.39 42.88
CA ILE A 49 55.72 -14.18 41.42
C ILE A 49 56.31 -15.41 40.70
N ALA A 50 57.35 -16.03 41.25
CA ALA A 50 57.91 -17.29 40.74
C ALA A 50 56.90 -18.47 40.73
N GLN A 51 55.98 -18.53 41.69
CA GLN A 51 54.90 -19.54 41.68
C GLN A 51 53.84 -19.23 40.62
N GLN A 52 53.56 -17.94 40.36
CA GLN A 52 52.65 -17.53 39.30
C GLN A 52 53.23 -17.86 37.91
N ASP A 53 54.54 -17.65 37.73
CA ASP A 53 55.26 -18.01 36.51
C ASP A 53 55.28 -19.52 36.26
N ALA A 54 55.59 -20.33 37.28
CA ALA A 54 55.52 -21.79 37.17
C ALA A 54 54.10 -22.28 36.79
N LEU A 55 53.06 -21.63 37.33
CA LEU A 55 51.67 -21.92 36.95
C LEU A 55 51.40 -21.56 35.48
N PHE A 56 51.90 -20.41 35.01
CA PHE A 56 51.75 -20.00 33.61
C PHE A 56 52.40 -21.01 32.64
N HIS A 57 53.64 -21.44 32.90
CA HIS A 57 54.31 -22.46 32.09
C HIS A 57 53.57 -23.81 32.11
N SER A 58 52.96 -24.19 33.24
CA SER A 58 52.16 -25.43 33.34
C SER A 58 50.89 -25.39 32.49
N LEU A 59 50.28 -24.21 32.34
CA LEU A 59 49.03 -24.01 31.60
C LEU A 59 49.24 -23.65 30.12
N LYS A 60 50.47 -23.34 29.73
CA LYS A 60 50.89 -22.98 28.36
C LYS A 60 50.28 -23.86 27.25
N PRO A 61 50.25 -25.21 27.35
CA PRO A 61 49.67 -26.04 26.29
C PRO A 61 48.19 -25.76 26.01
N SER A 62 47.46 -25.20 26.99
CA SER A 62 46.02 -24.89 26.88
C SER A 62 45.74 -23.59 26.13
N PHE A 63 46.76 -22.75 25.93
CA PHE A 63 46.63 -21.43 25.29
C PHE A 63 47.04 -21.42 23.81
N MET A 64 47.40 -22.57 23.24
CA MET A 64 47.72 -22.69 21.82
C MET A 64 46.57 -22.18 20.95
N ASN A 65 46.88 -21.28 20.01
CA ASN A 65 45.94 -20.61 19.10
C ASN A 65 44.94 -19.64 19.76
N LYS A 66 45.09 -19.31 21.05
CA LYS A 66 44.22 -18.33 21.74
C LYS A 66 44.95 -17.00 21.92
N PRO A 67 44.25 -15.85 21.84
CA PRO A 67 44.86 -14.59 22.19
C PRO A 67 45.12 -14.51 23.70
N LEU A 68 46.33 -14.09 24.06
CA LEU A 68 46.77 -13.95 25.45
C LEU A 68 47.09 -12.49 25.75
N LEU A 69 46.61 -12.04 26.90
CA LEU A 69 46.94 -10.75 27.46
C LEU A 69 47.30 -10.95 28.93
N ILE A 70 48.49 -10.52 29.30
CA ILE A 70 48.99 -10.53 30.68
C ILE A 70 48.71 -9.16 31.27
N VAL A 71 47.91 -9.11 32.32
CA VAL A 71 47.55 -7.87 33.02
C VAL A 71 48.12 -7.93 34.43
N CYS A 72 48.82 -6.87 34.85
CA CYS A 72 49.33 -6.73 36.21
C CYS A 72 48.29 -5.96 37.04
N ASN A 73 47.76 -6.60 38.09
CA ASN A 73 46.77 -5.98 38.96
C ASN A 73 47.38 -5.39 40.24
N LYS A 74 46.76 -4.33 40.77
CA LYS A 74 47.21 -3.52 41.93
C LYS A 74 48.64 -2.98 41.81
N THR A 75 48.91 -2.29 40.70
CA THR A 75 50.19 -1.57 40.50
C THR A 75 50.29 -0.30 41.36
N ASP A 76 49.21 0.08 42.04
CA ASP A 76 49.13 1.18 43.01
C ASP A 76 49.93 0.90 44.28
N LEU A 77 50.06 -0.37 44.67
CA LEU A 77 50.79 -0.76 45.87
C LEU A 77 52.29 -0.95 45.63
N VAL A 78 52.67 -1.39 44.45
CA VAL A 78 54.07 -1.61 44.05
C VAL A 78 54.17 -1.25 42.57
N SER A 79 54.97 -0.23 42.27
CA SER A 79 55.22 0.20 40.90
C SER A 79 56.09 -0.81 40.15
N MET A 80 55.90 -0.91 38.83
CA MET A 80 56.67 -1.84 37.98
C MET A 80 58.18 -1.59 38.03
N GLU A 81 58.61 -0.38 38.38
CA GLU A 81 60.01 0.03 38.47
C GLU A 81 60.67 -0.34 39.82
N THR A 82 59.87 -0.65 40.84
CA THR A 82 60.35 -1.02 42.19
C THR A 82 60.47 -2.54 42.42
N LEU A 83 60.15 -3.35 41.40
CA LEU A 83 60.30 -4.81 41.46
C LEU A 83 61.77 -5.24 41.42
N SER A 84 62.06 -6.41 41.97
CA SER A 84 63.41 -6.98 41.90
C SER A 84 63.76 -7.34 40.45
N ASP A 85 65.05 -7.24 40.09
CA ASP A 85 65.54 -7.61 38.75
C ASP A 85 65.27 -9.09 38.41
N GLU A 86 65.08 -9.95 39.42
CA GLU A 86 64.72 -11.36 39.24
C GLU A 86 63.25 -11.50 38.84
N ASP A 87 62.34 -10.79 39.51
CA ASP A 87 60.91 -10.81 39.20
C ASP A 87 60.59 -10.13 37.86
N LEU A 88 61.35 -9.09 37.49
CA LEU A 88 61.23 -8.44 36.19
C LEU A 88 61.58 -9.38 35.04
N LYS A 89 62.66 -10.17 35.19
CA LYS A 89 63.04 -11.19 34.20
C LYS A 89 61.95 -12.24 34.03
N LEU A 90 61.33 -12.70 35.11
CA LEU A 90 60.22 -13.66 35.03
C LEU A 90 59.02 -13.06 34.26
N ILE A 91 58.66 -11.80 34.51
CA ILE A 91 57.58 -11.13 33.78
C ILE A 91 57.93 -10.96 32.29
N GLU A 92 59.18 -10.65 31.96
CA GLU A 92 59.67 -10.58 30.58
C GLU A 92 59.68 -11.95 29.88
N GLU A 93 60.04 -13.02 30.58
CA GLU A 93 59.96 -14.39 30.09
C GLU A 93 58.49 -14.76 29.81
N MET A 94 57.56 -14.48 30.73
CA MET A 94 56.13 -14.67 30.51
C MET A 94 55.61 -13.89 29.29
N LYS A 95 56.07 -12.65 29.08
CA LYS A 95 55.74 -11.84 27.89
C LYS A 95 56.27 -12.48 26.62
N ALA A 96 57.55 -12.87 26.58
CA ALA A 96 58.18 -13.48 25.43
C ALA A 96 57.54 -14.83 25.07
N GLU A 97 57.12 -15.59 26.08
CA GLU A 97 56.40 -16.84 25.89
C GLU A 97 54.96 -16.64 25.42
N ALA A 98 54.26 -15.63 25.92
CA ALA A 98 52.94 -15.24 25.43
C ALA A 98 52.99 -14.83 23.95
N MET A 99 54.03 -14.10 23.54
CA MET A 99 54.27 -13.77 22.12
C MET A 99 54.51 -15.03 21.27
N LYS A 100 55.31 -15.99 21.76
CA LYS A 100 55.57 -17.24 21.01
C LYS A 100 54.35 -18.14 20.85
N ALA A 101 53.43 -18.12 21.81
CA ALA A 101 52.18 -18.87 21.73
C ALA A 101 51.18 -18.28 20.72
N GLU A 102 51.31 -16.98 20.42
CA GLU A 102 50.60 -16.29 19.34
C GLU A 102 51.43 -16.34 18.06
N MET A 103 51.17 -17.32 17.20
CA MET A 103 51.81 -17.35 15.87
C MET A 103 51.45 -16.09 15.06
N GLY A 104 52.38 -15.11 14.99
CA GLY A 104 52.41 -14.10 13.91
C GLY A 104 52.09 -12.63 14.25
N SER A 105 52.35 -12.12 15.46
CA SER A 105 52.24 -10.68 15.74
C SER A 105 53.53 -10.13 16.35
N ASP A 106 54.18 -9.21 15.63
CA ASP A 106 55.41 -8.51 16.02
C ASP A 106 55.17 -7.24 16.88
N GLU A 107 53.95 -7.05 17.43
CA GLU A 107 53.66 -5.88 18.25
C GLU A 107 53.46 -6.24 19.74
N GLU A 108 54.19 -5.48 20.57
CA GLU A 108 54.43 -5.60 22.01
C GLU A 108 53.30 -6.28 22.81
N ALA A 109 53.65 -7.29 23.60
CA ALA A 109 52.81 -7.72 24.72
C ALA A 109 52.72 -6.58 25.74
N VAL A 110 51.71 -5.72 25.58
CA VAL A 110 51.54 -4.51 26.40
C VAL A 110 51.17 -4.90 27.82
N LEU A 111 52.09 -4.59 28.72
CA LEU A 111 51.89 -4.60 30.15
C LEU A 111 51.09 -3.34 30.50
N PHE A 112 49.87 -3.50 30.99
CA PHE A 112 49.08 -2.34 31.41
C PHE A 112 49.19 -2.13 32.92
N ASN A 113 49.68 -0.95 33.28
CA ASN A 113 49.60 -0.44 34.65
C ASN A 113 48.14 -0.06 34.93
N THR A 114 47.62 -0.38 36.12
CA THR A 114 46.21 -0.17 36.46
C THR A 114 45.78 1.30 36.47
N GLU A 115 46.73 2.23 36.42
CA GLU A 115 46.49 3.68 36.42
C GLU A 115 46.00 4.24 35.07
N GLU A 116 46.22 3.54 33.96
CA GLU A 116 45.76 3.97 32.61
C GLU A 116 44.41 3.34 32.18
N GLY A 117 43.69 2.76 33.14
CA GLY A 117 42.26 2.50 33.03
C GLY A 117 41.87 1.14 32.42
N VAL A 118 40.93 0.49 33.10
CA VAL A 118 40.28 -0.79 32.71
C VAL A 118 39.74 -0.78 31.27
N MET A 119 39.37 0.40 30.74
CA MET A 119 38.90 0.57 29.38
C MET A 119 39.99 0.35 28.33
N SER A 120 41.24 0.71 28.61
CA SER A 120 42.36 0.50 27.69
C SER A 120 42.66 -0.99 27.53
N VAL A 121 42.77 -1.72 28.64
CA VAL A 121 42.93 -3.19 28.66
C VAL A 121 41.79 -3.89 27.92
N LYS A 122 40.54 -3.44 28.15
CA LYS A 122 39.37 -3.96 27.44
C LYS A 122 39.48 -3.72 25.93
N ASN A 123 39.82 -2.50 25.50
CA ASN A 123 39.94 -2.16 24.10
C ASN A 123 41.07 -2.95 23.42
N ALA A 124 42.24 -3.06 24.06
CA ALA A 124 43.37 -3.84 23.58
C ALA A 124 43.04 -5.34 23.46
N ALA A 125 42.37 -5.92 24.46
CA ALA A 125 41.91 -7.30 24.40
C ALA A 125 40.87 -7.53 23.29
N CYS A 126 39.93 -6.59 23.12
CA CYS A 126 38.93 -6.65 22.05
C CYS A 126 39.56 -6.52 20.67
N GLN A 127 40.54 -5.63 20.48
CA GLN A 127 41.22 -5.40 19.21
C GLN A 127 42.02 -6.63 18.77
N ARG A 128 42.86 -7.19 19.65
CA ARG A 128 43.61 -8.44 19.37
C ARG A 128 42.71 -9.61 19.00
N LEU A 129 41.55 -9.71 19.64
CA LEU A 129 40.56 -10.73 19.32
C LEU A 129 39.92 -10.47 17.95
N LEU A 130 39.63 -9.21 17.64
CA LEU A 130 39.08 -8.82 16.35
C LEU A 130 40.07 -9.16 15.22
N ASP A 131 41.36 -8.89 15.39
CA ASP A 131 42.39 -9.16 14.37
C ASP A 131 42.47 -10.65 14.04
N LYS A 132 42.57 -11.53 15.06
CA LYS A 132 42.54 -12.99 14.85
C LYS A 132 41.22 -13.47 14.24
N SER A 133 40.10 -12.89 14.66
CA SER A 133 38.78 -13.22 14.11
C SER A 133 38.62 -12.79 12.67
N VAL A 134 39.21 -11.64 12.30
CA VAL A 134 39.24 -11.11 10.94
C VAL A 134 40.14 -11.99 10.08
N GLU A 135 41.34 -12.37 10.53
CA GLU A 135 42.21 -13.30 9.80
C GLU A 135 41.56 -14.66 9.55
N ALA A 136 40.92 -15.24 10.57
CA ALA A 136 40.20 -16.50 10.44
C ALA A 136 39.02 -16.37 9.44
N LYS A 137 38.31 -15.23 9.47
CA LYS A 137 37.26 -14.93 8.49
C LYS A 137 37.85 -14.70 7.10
N MET A 138 39.00 -14.03 6.96
CA MET A 138 39.74 -13.78 5.71
C MET A 138 40.12 -15.08 5.01
N LYS A 139 40.49 -16.10 5.78
CA LYS A 139 40.76 -17.45 5.28
C LYS A 139 39.48 -18.21 4.86
N SER A 140 38.29 -17.74 5.27
CA SER A 140 37.01 -18.40 4.98
C SER A 140 36.39 -17.93 3.66
N LYS A 141 35.72 -18.85 2.94
CA LYS A 141 35.01 -18.54 1.68
C LYS A 141 33.73 -17.71 1.85
N ASN A 142 33.24 -17.57 3.10
CA ASN A 142 31.99 -16.87 3.40
C ASN A 142 32.10 -15.34 3.23
N ILE A 143 33.32 -14.80 3.17
CA ILE A 143 33.53 -13.37 2.94
C ILE A 143 32.91 -12.90 1.64
N ASN A 144 32.96 -13.72 0.58
CA ASN A 144 32.43 -13.35 -0.72
C ASN A 144 30.94 -12.99 -0.68
N GLN A 145 30.16 -13.54 0.26
CA GLN A 145 28.75 -13.19 0.46
C GLN A 145 28.56 -11.80 1.08
N HIS A 146 29.57 -11.31 1.80
CA HIS A 146 29.52 -10.05 2.56
C HIS A 146 30.32 -8.92 1.92
N LEU A 147 31.14 -9.18 0.89
CA LEU A 147 31.93 -8.17 0.17
C LEU A 147 31.09 -6.98 -0.29
N ASN A 148 29.85 -7.22 -0.74
CA ASN A 148 28.93 -6.16 -1.17
C ASN A 148 28.59 -5.15 -0.06
N ARG A 149 28.69 -5.53 1.22
CA ARG A 149 28.42 -4.64 2.37
C ARG A 149 29.67 -3.85 2.79
N LEU A 150 30.84 -4.41 2.53
CA LEU A 150 32.14 -3.79 2.83
C LEU A 150 32.55 -2.80 1.72
N HIS A 151 32.13 -3.04 0.49
CA HIS A 151 32.46 -2.21 -0.65
C HIS A 151 31.68 -0.88 -0.62
N VAL A 152 32.39 0.22 -0.33
CA VAL A 152 31.88 1.59 -0.50
C VAL A 152 32.10 2.01 -1.96
N ALA A 153 31.03 2.29 -2.68
CA ALA A 153 31.13 2.70 -4.08
C ALA A 153 31.69 4.14 -4.17
N MET A 154 32.87 4.28 -4.77
CA MET A 154 33.44 5.58 -5.07
C MET A 154 32.84 6.12 -6.39
N PRO A 155 32.12 7.27 -6.36
CA PRO A 155 31.53 7.84 -7.56
C PRO A 155 32.64 8.27 -8.53
N LYS A 156 32.52 7.87 -9.79
CA LYS A 156 33.39 8.36 -10.86
C LYS A 156 32.94 9.76 -11.27
N LEU A 157 33.89 10.68 -11.46
CA LEU A 157 33.64 12.01 -11.98
C LEU A 157 32.98 11.89 -13.37
N ARG A 158 31.75 12.39 -13.50
CA ARG A 158 30.98 12.37 -14.75
C ARG A 158 30.93 13.73 -15.43
N ASP A 159 30.76 14.79 -14.63
CA ASP A 159 30.61 16.18 -15.09
C ASP A 159 31.48 17.09 -14.20
N ASP A 160 31.88 18.27 -14.70
CA ASP A 160 32.64 19.29 -13.94
C ASP A 160 31.76 20.16 -13.03
N LYS A 161 30.55 19.70 -12.68
CA LYS A 161 29.60 20.42 -11.82
C LYS A 161 29.73 19.97 -10.37
N GLU A 162 30.12 20.87 -9.49
CA GLU A 162 30.16 20.64 -8.05
C GLU A 162 28.73 20.56 -7.48
N ARG A 163 28.45 19.48 -6.75
CA ARG A 163 27.17 19.25 -6.07
C ARG A 163 27.40 19.29 -4.57
N LEU A 164 27.61 20.49 -4.05
CA LEU A 164 27.88 20.71 -2.63
C LEU A 164 26.64 20.40 -1.77
N PRO A 165 26.81 19.92 -0.52
CA PRO A 165 25.70 19.77 0.42
C PRO A 165 25.02 21.11 0.71
N CYS A 166 23.70 21.21 0.51
CA CYS A 166 22.93 22.41 0.85
C CYS A 166 22.40 22.30 2.28
N ILE A 167 23.21 22.73 3.26
CA ILE A 167 22.82 22.78 4.67
C ILE A 167 22.49 24.25 5.01
N PRO A 168 21.23 24.59 5.35
CA PRO A 168 20.87 25.95 5.72
C PRO A 168 21.51 26.34 7.06
N GLN A 169 21.88 27.60 7.22
CA GLN A 169 22.59 28.10 8.41
C GLN A 169 21.85 27.80 9.72
N GLY A 170 20.51 27.92 9.73
CA GLY A 170 19.69 27.68 10.92
C GLY A 170 19.66 26.22 11.42
N ALA A 171 20.20 25.25 10.68
CA ALA A 171 20.29 23.86 11.14
C ALA A 171 21.50 23.61 12.06
N VAL A 172 22.49 24.51 12.08
CA VAL A 172 23.70 24.37 12.91
C VAL A 172 23.48 24.93 14.33
N GLU A 173 22.48 25.79 14.51
CA GLU A 173 22.13 26.40 15.79
C GLU A 173 21.24 25.46 16.62
N ASN A 174 21.79 24.92 17.71
CA ASN A 174 21.07 24.06 18.65
C ASN A 174 20.45 24.86 19.80
N GLU A 175 19.48 25.72 19.49
CA GLU A 175 18.64 26.34 20.52
C GLU A 175 17.50 25.39 20.93
N LYS A 176 17.37 25.13 22.23
CA LYS A 176 16.26 24.33 22.77
C LYS A 176 14.96 25.15 22.73
N ARG A 177 14.22 25.02 21.62
CA ARG A 177 12.89 25.61 21.44
C ARG A 177 11.84 24.78 22.18
N LYS A 178 10.80 25.45 22.71
CA LYS A 178 9.62 24.78 23.23
C LYS A 178 9.00 23.97 22.09
N THR A 179 8.82 22.67 22.31
CA THR A 179 8.20 21.79 21.34
C THR A 179 6.68 21.87 21.45
N GLU A 180 5.96 21.50 20.40
CA GLU A 180 4.50 21.45 20.45
C GLU A 180 4.01 20.44 21.50
N LYS A 181 4.83 19.42 21.81
CA LYS A 181 4.59 18.48 22.90
C LYS A 181 4.61 19.17 24.27
N ASP A 182 5.57 20.07 24.50
CA ASP A 182 5.62 20.84 25.76
C ASP A 182 4.40 21.77 25.92
N LEU A 183 3.84 22.25 24.81
CA LEU A 183 2.61 23.05 24.80
C LEU A 183 1.37 22.19 25.07
N GLU A 184 1.29 21.00 24.47
CA GLU A 184 0.24 20.02 24.72
C GLU A 184 0.17 19.65 26.21
N ASP A 185 1.31 19.30 26.81
CA ASP A 185 1.41 18.95 28.23
C ASP A 185 0.98 20.11 29.14
N GLY A 186 1.26 21.36 28.75
CA GLY A 186 0.84 22.55 29.48
C GLY A 186 -0.65 22.90 29.35
N ASN A 187 -1.30 22.51 28.25
CA ASN A 187 -2.66 22.93 27.90
C ASN A 187 -3.73 21.83 28.13
N GLY A 188 -3.43 20.84 28.97
CA GLY A 188 -4.40 19.80 29.36
C GLY A 188 -4.10 18.41 28.81
N GLY A 189 -2.97 18.22 28.13
CA GLY A 189 -2.47 16.93 27.68
C GLY A 189 -3.23 16.32 26.50
N ALA A 190 -2.84 15.09 26.17
CA ALA A 190 -3.34 14.37 25.02
C ALA A 190 -4.87 14.14 25.09
N GLY A 191 -5.57 14.59 24.04
CA GLY A 191 -7.01 14.44 23.88
C GLY A 191 -7.84 15.65 24.32
N VAL A 192 -7.27 16.59 25.09
CA VAL A 192 -7.91 17.87 25.44
C VAL A 192 -7.34 19.02 24.59
N TYR A 193 -6.02 19.03 24.39
CA TYR A 193 -5.37 20.04 23.56
C TYR A 193 -5.76 19.91 22.08
N SER A 194 -6.18 21.02 21.46
CA SER A 194 -6.44 21.12 20.02
C SER A 194 -5.40 22.04 19.38
N ALA A 195 -4.48 21.45 18.62
CA ALA A 195 -3.44 22.19 17.92
C ALA A 195 -4.03 22.91 16.68
N SER A 196 -3.87 24.23 16.60
CA SER A 196 -4.28 25.00 15.42
C SER A 196 -3.26 24.82 14.29
N LEU A 197 -3.69 24.21 13.19
CA LEU A 197 -2.87 24.03 11.97
C LEU A 197 -2.48 25.37 11.32
N LYS A 198 -3.34 26.39 11.48
CA LYS A 198 -3.11 27.71 10.89
C LYS A 198 -2.02 28.50 11.61
N LYS A 199 -1.67 28.17 12.87
CA LYS A 199 -0.76 28.92 13.77
C LYS A 199 0.61 29.24 13.17
N ASN A 200 1.15 28.40 12.29
CA ASN A 200 2.50 28.57 11.75
C ASN A 200 2.52 29.02 10.27
N TYR A 201 1.38 29.41 9.70
CA TYR A 201 1.33 29.92 8.33
C TYR A 201 2.07 31.26 8.21
N ILE A 202 2.82 31.40 7.12
CA ILE A 202 3.53 32.61 6.74
C ILE A 202 2.66 33.30 5.68
N LEU A 203 1.97 34.35 6.10
CA LEU A 203 1.10 35.18 5.25
C LEU A 203 1.64 36.61 5.26
N ALA A 204 1.20 37.44 4.32
CA ALA A 204 1.57 38.87 4.26
C ALA A 204 1.15 39.58 5.55
N ASP A 205 -0.14 39.50 5.90
CA ASP A 205 -0.66 39.97 7.17
C ASP A 205 -0.81 38.83 8.18
N LYS A 206 -0.79 39.14 9.48
CA LYS A 206 -0.99 38.12 10.53
C LYS A 206 -2.43 38.02 11.01
N GLU A 207 -3.25 39.03 10.72
CA GLU A 207 -4.61 39.18 11.23
C GLU A 207 -5.56 38.18 10.57
N TRP A 208 -5.53 38.12 9.24
CA TRP A 208 -6.34 37.19 8.42
C TRP A 208 -5.96 35.70 8.54
N LYS A 209 -5.06 35.34 9.45
CA LYS A 209 -4.58 33.96 9.62
C LYS A 209 -5.67 33.01 10.08
N ASN A 210 -6.68 33.52 10.77
CA ASN A 210 -7.80 32.74 11.26
C ASN A 210 -9.04 32.82 10.35
N ASP A 211 -8.99 33.61 9.28
CA ASP A 211 -10.13 33.80 8.39
C ASP A 211 -10.53 32.48 7.72
N ILE A 212 -11.83 32.39 7.42
CA ILE A 212 -12.43 31.21 6.80
C ILE A 212 -12.49 31.47 5.29
N ILE A 213 -11.82 30.62 4.52
CA ILE A 213 -11.85 30.67 3.05
C ILE A 213 -13.14 29.99 2.59
N PRO A 214 -14.02 30.66 1.83
CA PRO A 214 -15.19 30.02 1.23
C PRO A 214 -14.74 28.96 0.21
N GLU A 215 -15.24 27.73 0.33
CA GLU A 215 -14.86 26.64 -0.58
C GLU A 215 -15.80 26.54 -1.79
N ILE A 216 -17.10 26.78 -1.59
CA ILE A 216 -18.15 26.59 -2.60
C ILE A 216 -19.01 27.85 -2.68
N CYS A 217 -19.25 28.33 -3.91
CA CYS A 217 -20.15 29.43 -4.24
C CYS A 217 -21.03 29.02 -5.43
N ASP A 218 -22.35 29.08 -5.29
CA ASP A 218 -23.34 28.78 -6.35
C ASP A 218 -23.10 27.46 -7.11
N GLY A 219 -22.69 26.41 -6.39
CA GLY A 219 -22.43 25.08 -6.94
C GLY A 219 -21.06 24.92 -7.63
N HIS A 220 -20.23 25.95 -7.62
CA HIS A 220 -18.86 25.95 -8.16
C HIS A 220 -17.84 26.07 -7.01
N ASN A 221 -16.64 25.53 -7.21
CA ASN A 221 -15.58 25.66 -6.21
C ASN A 221 -14.87 27.00 -6.39
N VAL A 222 -14.62 27.71 -5.29
CA VAL A 222 -13.92 29.00 -5.35
C VAL A 222 -12.45 28.83 -5.74
N ALA A 223 -11.80 27.74 -5.33
CA ALA A 223 -10.40 27.46 -5.62
C ALA A 223 -10.09 27.37 -7.13
N ASP A 224 -11.08 27.00 -7.95
CA ASP A 224 -10.93 26.90 -9.40
C ASP A 224 -10.82 28.29 -10.07
N PHE A 225 -11.21 29.36 -9.36
CA PHE A 225 -11.20 30.74 -9.84
C PHE A 225 -10.18 31.64 -9.11
N VAL A 226 -9.26 31.07 -8.32
CA VAL A 226 -8.21 31.86 -7.64
C VAL A 226 -7.01 32.03 -8.57
N ASP A 227 -6.97 33.17 -9.27
CA ASP A 227 -5.85 33.56 -10.14
C ASP A 227 -5.34 34.97 -9.78
N PRO A 228 -4.02 35.24 -9.88
CA PRO A 228 -3.46 36.58 -9.62
C PRO A 228 -3.96 37.63 -10.61
N ASP A 229 -4.29 37.24 -11.84
CA ASP A 229 -4.66 38.14 -12.95
C ASP A 229 -6.17 38.12 -13.25
N ILE A 230 -7.02 37.65 -12.32
CA ILE A 230 -8.45 37.45 -12.57
C ILE A 230 -9.19 38.73 -12.98
N LEU A 231 -8.82 39.87 -12.41
CA LEU A 231 -9.45 41.16 -12.71
C LEU A 231 -9.21 41.59 -14.16
N ASN A 232 -8.01 41.36 -14.69
CA ASN A 232 -7.69 41.69 -16.09
C ASN A 232 -8.50 40.81 -17.06
N ARG A 233 -8.62 39.50 -16.75
CA ARG A 233 -9.45 38.59 -17.55
C ARG A 233 -10.94 38.94 -17.49
N LEU A 234 -11.40 39.47 -16.36
CA LEU A 234 -12.78 39.93 -16.21
C LEU A 234 -13.05 41.15 -17.09
N GLU A 235 -12.14 42.14 -17.10
CA GLU A 235 -12.26 43.34 -17.94
C GLU A 235 -12.27 43.00 -19.44
N GLU A 236 -11.47 42.02 -19.88
CA GLU A 236 -11.50 41.51 -21.25
C GLU A 236 -12.84 40.87 -21.62
N LEU A 237 -13.44 40.11 -20.68
CA LEU A 237 -14.74 39.46 -20.88
C LEU A 237 -15.90 40.46 -20.89
N GLU A 238 -15.90 41.43 -19.97
CA GLU A 238 -16.89 42.51 -19.93
C GLU A 238 -16.85 43.32 -21.24
N SER A 239 -15.66 43.63 -21.76
CA SER A 239 -15.52 44.31 -23.05
C SER A 239 -16.04 43.47 -24.24
N GLU A 240 -15.92 42.14 -24.19
CA GLU A 240 -16.49 41.25 -25.22
C GLU A 240 -18.02 41.16 -25.09
N GLU A 241 -18.55 41.13 -23.87
CA GLU A 241 -19.99 41.11 -23.59
C GLU A 241 -20.65 42.41 -24.04
N ASP A 242 -20.07 43.57 -23.75
CA ASP A 242 -20.55 44.88 -24.22
C ASP A 242 -20.64 44.96 -25.75
N LEU A 243 -19.65 44.40 -26.45
CA LEU A 243 -19.67 44.34 -27.92
C LEU A 243 -20.77 43.43 -28.46
N ARG A 244 -21.05 42.31 -27.78
CA ARG A 244 -22.13 41.39 -28.16
C ARG A 244 -23.50 41.96 -27.84
N GLU A 245 -23.66 42.62 -26.69
CA GLU A 245 -24.92 43.27 -26.31
C GLU A 245 -25.26 44.39 -27.30
N ALA A 246 -24.28 45.17 -27.76
CA ALA A 246 -24.48 46.16 -28.82
C ALA A 246 -24.91 45.55 -30.16
N GLU A 247 -24.38 44.36 -30.53
CA GLU A 247 -24.79 43.63 -31.74
C GLU A 247 -26.20 43.04 -31.60
N ASP A 248 -26.52 42.45 -30.44
CA ASP A 248 -27.84 41.88 -30.14
C ASP A 248 -28.93 42.99 -30.04
N GLU A 249 -28.62 44.16 -29.49
CA GLU A 249 -29.53 45.33 -29.47
C GLU A 249 -29.83 45.86 -30.88
N GLU A 250 -28.89 45.76 -31.82
CA GLU A 250 -29.13 46.09 -33.23
C GLU A 250 -30.06 45.05 -33.91
N ASP A 251 -29.98 43.77 -33.53
CA ASP A 251 -30.83 42.69 -34.05
C ASP A 251 -32.26 42.68 -33.45
N ASP A 252 -32.47 43.24 -32.25
CA ASP A 252 -33.78 43.37 -31.58
C ASP A 252 -34.61 44.59 -32.07
N PHE A 253 -34.15 45.34 -33.08
CA PHE A 253 -34.99 46.29 -33.81
C PHE A 253 -36.09 45.54 -34.59
N GLU A 254 -37.24 45.35 -33.93
CA GLU A 254 -38.44 44.70 -34.49
C GLU A 254 -38.80 45.25 -35.88
N ILE A 255 -38.62 44.42 -36.91
CA ILE A 255 -39.26 44.63 -38.22
C ILE A 255 -40.78 44.62 -37.98
N GLU A 256 -41.42 45.78 -38.06
CA GLU A 256 -42.88 45.94 -38.01
C GLU A 256 -43.56 45.16 -39.15
N GLY A 257 -43.77 43.86 -38.92
CA GLY A 257 -44.55 42.97 -39.76
C GLY A 257 -46.02 42.98 -39.32
N GLU A 258 -46.86 43.54 -40.17
CA GLU A 258 -48.33 43.56 -40.15
C GLU A 258 -48.98 42.53 -39.19
N THR A 259 -49.58 43.05 -38.11
CA THR A 259 -50.14 42.22 -37.04
C THR A 259 -51.23 41.28 -37.56
N LEU A 260 -51.09 39.97 -37.32
CA LEU A 260 -52.09 38.96 -37.69
C LEU A 260 -53.49 39.34 -37.18
N THR A 261 -54.50 39.21 -38.04
CA THR A 261 -55.92 39.43 -37.71
C THR A 261 -56.36 38.53 -36.55
N GLU A 262 -57.32 38.95 -35.73
CA GLU A 262 -57.79 38.17 -34.57
C GLU A 262 -58.22 36.74 -34.95
N GLU A 263 -58.80 36.54 -36.14
CA GLU A 263 -59.14 35.23 -36.68
C GLU A 263 -57.92 34.34 -36.92
N GLN A 264 -56.83 34.91 -37.44
CA GLN A 264 -55.59 34.19 -37.68
C GLN A 264 -54.88 33.84 -36.37
N LYS A 265 -54.96 34.71 -35.35
CA LYS A 265 -54.46 34.41 -33.99
C LYS A 265 -55.21 33.24 -33.36
N ASN A 266 -56.54 33.19 -33.51
CA ASN A 266 -57.35 32.09 -33.02
C ASN A 266 -57.04 30.78 -33.76
N GLN A 267 -56.88 30.83 -35.08
CA GLN A 267 -56.45 29.67 -35.88
C GLN A 267 -55.06 29.18 -35.47
N LEU A 268 -54.10 30.08 -35.24
CA LEU A 268 -52.75 29.75 -34.79
C LEU A 268 -52.77 29.11 -33.39
N ALA A 269 -53.60 29.63 -32.48
CA ALA A 269 -53.79 29.05 -31.15
C ALA A 269 -54.34 27.62 -31.24
N ASP A 270 -55.31 27.38 -32.13
CA ASP A 270 -55.89 26.05 -32.34
C ASP A 270 -54.90 25.07 -32.99
N ILE A 271 -54.07 25.54 -33.94
CA ILE A 271 -52.96 24.76 -34.52
C ILE A 271 -51.95 24.40 -33.44
N ARG A 272 -51.55 25.35 -32.58
CA ARG A 272 -50.61 25.10 -31.47
C ARG A 272 -51.18 24.10 -30.48
N LYS A 273 -52.44 24.23 -30.07
CA LYS A 273 -53.13 23.27 -29.19
C LYS A 273 -53.15 21.86 -29.81
N LYS A 274 -53.52 21.72 -31.08
CA LYS A 274 -53.50 20.43 -31.81
C LYS A 274 -52.09 19.84 -31.89
N LYS A 275 -51.08 20.68 -32.16
CA LYS A 275 -49.66 20.26 -32.24
C LYS A 275 -49.16 19.73 -30.89
N VAL A 276 -49.48 20.41 -29.80
CA VAL A 276 -49.14 19.96 -28.43
C VAL A 276 -49.78 18.60 -28.12
N PHE A 277 -51.06 18.41 -28.45
CA PHE A 277 -51.73 17.12 -28.29
C PHE A 277 -51.08 16.00 -29.10
N LEU A 278 -50.76 16.25 -30.38
CA LEU A 278 -50.05 15.30 -31.25
C LEU A 278 -48.67 14.90 -30.70
N ILE A 279 -47.89 15.88 -30.23
CA ILE A 279 -46.57 15.63 -29.62
C ILE A 279 -46.72 14.82 -28.34
N ARG A 280 -47.70 15.15 -27.48
CA ARG A 280 -47.97 14.41 -26.23
C ARG A 280 -48.37 12.96 -26.52
N GLU A 281 -49.26 12.73 -27.47
CA GLU A 281 -49.61 11.38 -27.92
C GLU A 281 -48.39 10.61 -28.45
N HIS A 282 -47.55 11.25 -29.26
CA HIS A 282 -46.32 10.65 -29.77
C HIS A 282 -45.34 10.28 -28.64
N ARG A 283 -45.16 11.18 -27.66
CA ARG A 283 -44.32 10.92 -26.48
C ARG A 283 -44.86 9.75 -25.65
N LEU A 284 -46.17 9.65 -25.44
CA LEU A 284 -46.80 8.51 -24.75
C LEU A 284 -46.65 7.18 -25.53
N LYS A 285 -46.68 7.23 -26.86
CA LYS A 285 -46.39 6.06 -27.72
C LYS A 285 -44.92 5.65 -27.64
N LYS A 286 -43.99 6.61 -27.56
CA LYS A 286 -42.53 6.36 -27.46
C LYS A 286 -42.08 5.95 -26.06
N SER A 287 -42.66 6.49 -24.99
CA SER A 287 -42.32 6.11 -23.60
C SER A 287 -42.71 4.66 -23.29
N ASN A 288 -43.89 4.22 -23.76
CA ASN A 288 -44.29 2.81 -23.70
C ASN A 288 -43.39 1.89 -24.55
N ALA A 289 -42.67 2.44 -25.54
CA ALA A 289 -41.80 1.69 -26.44
C ALA A 289 -40.34 1.56 -25.95
N GLN A 290 -39.91 2.33 -24.93
CA GLN A 290 -38.56 2.16 -24.34
C GLN A 290 -38.39 0.80 -23.65
N ASN A 291 -39.50 0.19 -23.18
CA ASN A 291 -39.49 -1.12 -22.52
C ASN A 291 -40.07 -2.26 -23.39
N ARG A 292 -40.61 -1.98 -24.59
CA ARG A 292 -41.25 -2.98 -25.48
C ARG A 292 -41.18 -2.56 -26.95
N ALA A 293 -40.89 -3.52 -27.84
CA ALA A 293 -40.89 -3.26 -29.29
C ALA A 293 -42.26 -2.76 -29.79
N THR A 294 -42.25 -1.74 -30.67
CA THR A 294 -43.45 -1.24 -31.34
C THR A 294 -44.10 -2.34 -32.18
N VAL A 295 -45.36 -2.63 -31.88
CA VAL A 295 -46.10 -3.69 -32.56
C VAL A 295 -46.50 -3.20 -33.95
N ARG A 296 -46.23 -4.00 -34.99
CA ARG A 296 -46.65 -3.68 -36.36
C ARG A 296 -48.18 -3.51 -36.41
N GLY A 297 -48.66 -2.46 -37.09
CA GLY A 297 -50.09 -2.10 -37.14
C GLY A 297 -51.03 -3.23 -37.60
N LYS A 298 -50.52 -4.22 -38.34
CA LYS A 298 -51.28 -5.41 -38.78
C LYS A 298 -51.90 -6.22 -37.64
N PHE A 299 -51.31 -6.19 -36.44
CA PHE A 299 -51.76 -7.01 -35.31
C PHE A 299 -52.86 -6.34 -34.46
N ASP A 300 -53.13 -5.04 -34.67
CA ASP A 300 -54.18 -4.24 -34.01
C ASP A 300 -54.52 -4.62 -32.55
N LYS A 301 -53.54 -4.52 -31.64
CA LYS A 301 -53.74 -4.90 -30.22
C LYS A 301 -54.85 -4.10 -29.53
N ASP A 302 -54.96 -2.82 -29.88
CA ASP A 302 -55.90 -1.89 -29.24
C ASP A 302 -57.28 -1.88 -29.93
N LYS A 303 -57.50 -2.72 -30.95
CA LYS A 303 -58.71 -2.77 -31.78
C LYS A 303 -59.10 -1.39 -32.31
N LYS A 304 -58.11 -0.60 -32.73
CA LYS A 304 -58.31 0.77 -33.20
C LYS A 304 -58.66 0.83 -34.68
N PHE A 305 -58.33 -0.18 -35.48
CA PHE A 305 -58.65 -0.20 -36.91
C PHE A 305 -60.07 -0.72 -37.16
N THR A 306 -61.06 -0.12 -36.49
CA THR A 306 -62.47 -0.36 -36.75
C THR A 306 -62.99 0.54 -37.86
N ARG A 307 -63.92 -0.01 -38.62
CA ARG A 307 -64.62 0.68 -39.70
C ARG A 307 -65.34 1.94 -39.23
N GLU A 308 -65.99 1.85 -38.07
CA GLU A 308 -66.75 2.97 -37.50
C GLU A 308 -65.84 4.12 -37.13
N ARG A 309 -64.67 3.81 -36.55
CA ARG A 309 -63.65 4.82 -36.24
C ARG A 309 -63.06 5.43 -37.50
N LEU A 310 -62.72 4.62 -38.50
CA LEU A 310 -62.24 5.10 -39.79
C LEU A 310 -63.25 6.03 -40.46
N GLY A 311 -64.54 5.70 -40.42
CA GLY A 311 -65.60 6.55 -40.96
C GLY A 311 -65.72 7.90 -40.24
N ARG A 312 -65.59 7.91 -38.92
CA ARG A 312 -65.59 9.16 -38.11
C ARG A 312 -64.37 10.02 -38.39
N GLU A 313 -63.18 9.43 -38.47
CA GLU A 313 -61.93 10.16 -38.75
C GLU A 313 -61.94 10.77 -40.16
N LEU A 314 -62.39 10.03 -41.19
CA LEU A 314 -62.54 10.57 -42.54
C LEU A 314 -63.57 11.70 -42.61
N SER A 315 -64.71 11.54 -41.95
CA SER A 315 -65.72 12.60 -41.85
C SER A 315 -65.19 13.84 -41.13
N SER A 316 -64.37 13.68 -40.10
CA SER A 316 -63.72 14.81 -39.39
C SER A 316 -62.69 15.55 -40.25
N LEU A 317 -62.12 14.87 -41.25
CA LEU A 317 -61.22 15.43 -42.26
C LEU A 317 -61.98 15.99 -43.48
N GLY A 318 -63.31 15.93 -43.48
CA GLY A 318 -64.16 16.42 -44.58
C GLY A 318 -64.23 15.48 -45.80
N LEU A 319 -63.86 14.20 -45.65
CA LEU A 319 -63.90 13.20 -46.72
C LEU A 319 -65.12 12.28 -46.57
N ASP A 320 -65.79 11.94 -47.67
CA ASP A 320 -66.98 11.07 -47.65
C ASP A 320 -66.62 9.61 -47.29
N PRO A 321 -67.13 9.06 -46.17
CA PRO A 321 -66.81 7.70 -45.73
C PRO A 321 -67.59 6.61 -46.47
N SER A 322 -68.54 6.93 -47.36
CA SER A 322 -69.48 5.99 -47.99
C SER A 322 -68.82 4.87 -48.80
N SER A 323 -67.65 5.11 -49.42
CA SER A 323 -66.94 4.07 -50.18
C SER A 323 -66.15 3.10 -49.28
N ALA A 324 -65.50 3.57 -48.22
CA ALA A 324 -64.88 2.71 -47.19
C ALA A 324 -65.97 1.94 -46.40
N MET A 325 -67.07 2.66 -46.17
CA MET A 325 -68.46 2.26 -46.04
C MET A 325 -68.89 0.92 -46.69
N ASN A 326 -68.76 0.80 -48.00
CA ASN A 326 -69.45 -0.27 -48.73
C ASN A 326 -68.56 -1.50 -49.02
N ARG A 327 -67.28 -1.47 -48.66
CA ARG A 327 -66.28 -2.51 -49.01
C ARG A 327 -66.50 -3.90 -48.36
N LYS A 328 -67.41 -4.06 -47.39
CA LYS A 328 -67.56 -5.31 -46.59
C LYS A 328 -68.84 -6.14 -46.86
N LYS A 329 -69.59 -5.91 -47.94
CA LYS A 329 -70.69 -6.83 -48.34
C LYS A 329 -70.21 -8.06 -49.14
N LYS A 330 -68.95 -8.13 -49.57
CA LYS A 330 -68.37 -9.29 -50.28
C LYS A 330 -67.29 -9.99 -49.44
N LYS A 331 -67.72 -10.78 -48.43
CA LYS A 331 -66.96 -11.89 -47.81
C LYS A 331 -67.84 -12.57 -46.74
N LEU A 332 -68.95 -13.15 -47.20
CA LEU A 332 -69.54 -14.30 -46.53
C LEU A 332 -68.76 -15.52 -47.01
N CYS A 333 -67.80 -16.01 -46.23
CA CYS A 333 -67.26 -17.37 -46.33
C CYS A 333 -66.27 -17.62 -45.18
N LEU A 334 -66.31 -18.84 -44.64
CA LEU A 334 -65.42 -19.43 -43.63
C LEU A 334 -65.79 -19.18 -42.16
N ARG A 335 -66.93 -19.73 -41.73
CA ARG A 335 -67.14 -20.16 -40.35
C ARG A 335 -66.28 -21.40 -40.11
N SER A 336 -65.04 -21.23 -39.64
CA SER A 336 -64.14 -22.34 -39.34
C SER A 336 -64.59 -23.07 -38.08
N ARG A 337 -65.04 -24.31 -38.27
CA ARG A 337 -65.24 -25.34 -37.26
C ARG A 337 -63.95 -25.51 -36.44
N SER A 338 -64.05 -25.48 -35.11
CA SER A 338 -62.95 -25.68 -34.17
C SER A 338 -62.25 -27.02 -34.43
N ARG A 339 -61.02 -26.97 -34.97
CA ARG A 339 -60.12 -28.12 -35.03
C ARG A 339 -59.46 -28.29 -33.68
N SER A 340 -59.81 -29.39 -33.01
CA SER A 340 -59.11 -29.93 -31.84
C SER A 340 -57.64 -30.16 -32.16
N VAL A 341 -56.74 -29.62 -31.33
CA VAL A 341 -55.33 -30.00 -31.31
C VAL A 341 -55.25 -31.32 -30.55
N SER A 342 -55.29 -32.44 -31.27
CA SER A 342 -54.93 -33.76 -30.73
C SER A 342 -53.40 -33.86 -30.63
N ARG A 343 -52.90 -34.20 -29.44
CA ARG A 343 -51.48 -34.40 -29.10
C ARG A 343 -50.98 -35.81 -29.46
N PRO A 344 -49.66 -36.01 -29.69
CA PRO A 344 -49.07 -37.34 -29.87
C PRO A 344 -49.08 -38.16 -28.55
N PRO A 345 -49.35 -39.47 -28.56
CA PRO A 345 -49.52 -40.28 -27.34
C PRO A 345 -48.25 -40.63 -26.53
N HIS A 346 -47.04 -40.29 -26.99
CA HIS A 346 -45.78 -40.79 -26.39
C HIS A 346 -44.94 -39.71 -25.69
N GLU A 347 -45.42 -38.47 -25.59
CA GLU A 347 -44.65 -37.42 -24.93
C GLU A 347 -45.02 -37.38 -23.43
N VAL A 348 -44.17 -37.97 -22.58
CA VAL A 348 -44.37 -37.93 -21.12
C VAL A 348 -44.22 -36.49 -20.65
N LEU A 349 -45.33 -35.86 -20.27
CA LEU A 349 -45.31 -34.49 -19.77
C LEU A 349 -44.84 -34.47 -18.31
N PRO A 350 -44.13 -33.41 -17.88
CA PRO A 350 -43.89 -33.15 -16.46
C PRO A 350 -45.21 -33.19 -15.66
N GLY A 351 -45.38 -34.27 -14.89
CA GLY A 351 -46.55 -34.52 -14.07
C GLY A 351 -47.64 -35.43 -14.65
N GLU A 352 -47.36 -36.21 -15.70
CA GLU A 352 -48.05 -37.49 -15.94
C GLU A 352 -47.44 -38.54 -15.01
N GLY A 353 -48.22 -39.00 -14.02
CA GLY A 353 -47.73 -39.83 -12.91
C GLY A 353 -48.28 -39.40 -11.55
N PHE A 354 -48.90 -38.21 -11.47
CA PHE A 354 -49.67 -37.79 -10.29
C PHE A 354 -51.14 -38.19 -10.45
N LYS A 355 -51.75 -38.66 -9.36
CA LYS A 355 -53.13 -39.16 -9.34
C LYS A 355 -54.15 -38.08 -9.70
N ASP A 356 -53.98 -36.88 -9.13
CA ASP A 356 -54.93 -35.77 -9.24
C ASP A 356 -54.23 -34.43 -9.58
N SER A 357 -54.99 -33.49 -10.14
CA SER A 357 -54.50 -32.13 -10.46
C SER A 357 -53.93 -31.39 -9.24
N CYS A 358 -54.53 -31.58 -8.06
CA CYS A 358 -54.04 -31.02 -6.80
C CYS A 358 -52.66 -31.57 -6.42
N GLN A 359 -52.40 -32.86 -6.62
CA GLN A 359 -51.08 -33.46 -6.38
C GLN A 359 -50.05 -32.91 -7.37
N LYS A 360 -50.44 -32.77 -8.64
CA LYS A 360 -49.59 -32.16 -9.67
C LYS A 360 -49.20 -30.72 -9.32
N MET A 361 -50.16 -29.90 -8.89
CA MET A 361 -49.87 -28.53 -8.45
C MET A 361 -48.93 -28.49 -7.23
N ARG A 362 -49.13 -29.37 -6.24
CA ARG A 362 -48.23 -29.50 -5.09
C ARG A 362 -46.83 -29.91 -5.51
N ALA A 363 -46.69 -30.87 -6.43
CA ALA A 363 -45.39 -31.31 -6.94
C ALA A 363 -44.65 -30.19 -7.68
N ILE A 364 -45.34 -29.42 -8.52
CA ILE A 364 -44.76 -28.24 -9.19
C ILE A 364 -44.31 -27.20 -8.16
N MET A 365 -45.11 -26.96 -7.13
CA MET A 365 -44.77 -26.01 -6.06
C MET A 365 -43.51 -26.47 -5.28
N ILE A 366 -43.39 -27.77 -4.98
CA ILE A 366 -42.21 -28.36 -4.33
C ILE A 366 -40.97 -28.24 -5.23
N GLY A 367 -41.10 -28.51 -6.55
CA GLY A 367 -40.03 -28.31 -7.52
C GLY A 367 -39.56 -26.86 -7.58
N ASN A 368 -40.48 -25.89 -7.66
CA ASN A 368 -40.14 -24.47 -7.63
C ASN A 368 -39.49 -24.04 -6.31
N LYS A 369 -39.89 -24.66 -5.19
CA LYS A 369 -39.27 -24.40 -3.88
C LYS A 369 -37.85 -24.95 -3.81
N SER A 370 -37.56 -26.11 -4.42
CA SER A 370 -36.21 -26.68 -4.45
C SER A 370 -35.23 -25.83 -5.28
N HIS A 371 -35.72 -25.14 -6.33
CA HIS A 371 -34.92 -24.25 -7.16
C HIS A 371 -34.38 -23.01 -6.40
N ARG A 372 -35.05 -22.58 -5.33
CA ARG A 372 -34.71 -21.34 -4.59
C ARG A 372 -33.27 -21.29 -4.11
N LYS A 373 -32.70 -22.42 -3.65
CA LYS A 373 -31.31 -22.46 -3.18
C LYS A 373 -30.31 -22.18 -4.30
N ARG A 374 -30.50 -22.82 -5.47
CA ARG A 374 -29.66 -22.58 -6.66
C ARG A 374 -29.84 -21.18 -7.23
N ASN A 375 -31.06 -20.64 -7.21
CA ASN A 375 -31.34 -19.28 -7.67
C ASN A 375 -30.73 -18.22 -6.74
N LYS A 376 -30.71 -18.48 -5.42
CA LYS A 376 -30.02 -17.61 -4.46
C LYS A 376 -28.52 -17.53 -4.75
N ASP A 377 -27.92 -18.66 -5.15
CA ASP A 377 -26.53 -18.75 -5.59
C ASP A 377 -26.32 -18.30 -7.07
N ALA A 378 -27.36 -17.74 -7.71
CA ALA A 378 -27.36 -17.28 -9.11
C ALA A 378 -26.88 -18.30 -10.15
N ARG A 379 -27.11 -19.60 -9.93
CA ARG A 379 -26.71 -20.66 -10.87
C ARG A 379 -27.55 -20.64 -12.13
N ARG A 380 -26.94 -20.95 -13.28
CA ARG A 380 -27.62 -20.95 -14.59
C ARG A 380 -28.70 -22.04 -14.70
N GLY A 381 -28.55 -23.15 -13.99
CA GLY A 381 -29.46 -24.28 -14.04
C GLY A 381 -29.12 -25.37 -13.03
N GLU A 382 -29.70 -26.55 -13.18
CA GLU A 382 -29.39 -27.70 -12.31
C GLU A 382 -28.08 -28.38 -12.67
N ALA A 383 -27.72 -28.33 -13.96
CA ALA A 383 -26.47 -28.85 -14.48
C ALA A 383 -25.27 -27.99 -14.09
N ASP A 384 -25.50 -26.75 -13.65
CA ASP A 384 -24.45 -25.80 -13.28
C ASP A 384 -23.87 -26.14 -11.90
N ARG A 385 -22.85 -26.99 -11.93
CA ARG A 385 -22.12 -27.50 -10.76
C ARG A 385 -20.65 -27.06 -10.78
N VAL A 386 -20.33 -25.98 -11.50
CA VAL A 386 -18.97 -25.46 -11.61
C VAL A 386 -18.48 -24.94 -10.26
N ILE A 387 -17.30 -25.38 -9.83
CA ILE A 387 -16.62 -24.90 -8.63
C ILE A 387 -15.53 -23.93 -9.07
N LEU A 388 -15.72 -22.64 -8.77
CA LEU A 388 -14.74 -21.60 -9.09
C LEU A 388 -13.55 -21.66 -8.12
N SER A 389 -12.35 -21.41 -8.63
CA SER A 389 -11.16 -21.28 -7.79
C SER A 389 -11.12 -19.87 -7.19
N LEU A 390 -11.54 -19.74 -5.93
CA LEU A 390 -11.55 -18.45 -5.22
C LEU A 390 -10.13 -17.92 -4.92
N LYS A 391 -9.15 -18.82 -4.80
CA LYS A 391 -7.75 -18.49 -4.53
C LYS A 391 -6.85 -19.20 -5.54
N PRO A 392 -6.77 -18.70 -6.78
CA PRO A 392 -5.91 -19.31 -7.78
C PRO A 392 -4.44 -19.18 -7.39
N LYS A 393 -3.72 -20.29 -7.45
CA LYS A 393 -2.32 -20.39 -7.00
C LYS A 393 -1.40 -19.35 -7.64
N HIS A 394 -1.62 -19.00 -8.92
CA HIS A 394 -0.78 -18.04 -9.63
C HIS A 394 -0.90 -16.59 -9.12
N LEU A 395 -1.99 -16.22 -8.43
CA LEU A 395 -2.11 -14.92 -7.77
C LEU A 395 -1.49 -14.91 -6.36
N PHE A 396 -1.59 -16.03 -5.65
CA PHE A 396 -1.28 -16.09 -4.21
C PHE A 396 0.03 -16.84 -3.87
N SER A 397 0.75 -17.35 -4.86
CA SER A 397 1.97 -18.14 -4.66
C SER A 397 3.12 -17.61 -5.52
N GLY A 398 4.27 -17.42 -4.90
CA GLY A 398 5.48 -16.89 -5.54
C GLY A 398 5.73 -15.41 -5.23
N LYS A 399 6.96 -14.97 -5.43
CA LYS A 399 7.37 -13.56 -5.39
C LYS A 399 8.05 -13.24 -6.72
N ARG A 400 7.74 -12.07 -7.28
CA ARG A 400 8.30 -11.62 -8.56
C ARG A 400 9.82 -11.45 -8.47
N GLY A 401 10.55 -12.15 -9.34
CA GLY A 401 11.99 -11.95 -9.54
C GLY A 401 12.27 -10.78 -10.50
N LYS A 402 13.53 -10.31 -10.57
CA LYS A 402 13.91 -9.28 -11.55
C LYS A 402 13.87 -9.85 -12.97
N GLY A 403 13.19 -9.15 -13.89
CA GLY A 403 13.25 -9.41 -15.34
C GLY A 403 12.30 -10.47 -15.90
N ARG A 404 11.29 -10.95 -15.15
CA ARG A 404 10.24 -11.82 -15.68
C ARG A 404 8.85 -11.32 -15.30
N GLU A 405 7.98 -11.19 -16.28
CA GLU A 405 6.56 -10.89 -16.13
C GLU A 405 5.74 -12.20 -16.13
N TYR A 406 4.66 -12.25 -15.37
CA TYR A 406 3.85 -13.47 -15.21
C TYR A 406 2.78 -13.64 -16.28
N ALA A 407 2.46 -12.57 -17.02
CA ALA A 407 1.45 -12.57 -18.06
C ALA A 407 2.02 -11.89 -19.30
N ASP A 408 1.90 -12.55 -20.45
CA ASP A 408 2.17 -11.95 -21.75
C ASP A 408 1.20 -10.76 -21.91
N VAL A 409 1.71 -9.53 -21.76
CA VAL A 409 0.90 -8.30 -21.86
C VAL A 409 0.15 -8.23 -23.19
N GLU A 410 0.78 -8.72 -24.27
CA GLU A 410 0.19 -8.81 -25.61
C GLU A 410 -1.08 -9.68 -25.65
N ARG A 411 -1.16 -10.76 -24.87
CA ARG A 411 -2.34 -11.64 -24.85
C ARG A 411 -3.51 -11.04 -24.06
N ILE A 412 -3.22 -10.16 -23.08
CA ILE A 412 -4.25 -9.43 -22.34
C ILE A 412 -4.86 -8.33 -23.22
N GLU A 413 -4.04 -7.63 -24.00
CA GLU A 413 -4.51 -6.63 -24.98
C GLU A 413 -5.35 -7.28 -26.09
N GLU A 414 -4.94 -8.44 -26.60
CA GLU A 414 -5.72 -9.20 -27.59
C GLU A 414 -7.09 -9.64 -27.04
N TYR A 415 -7.16 -10.05 -25.77
CA TYR A 415 -8.41 -10.45 -25.12
C TYR A 415 -9.34 -9.27 -24.81
N LEU A 416 -8.80 -8.12 -24.39
CA LEU A 416 -9.57 -6.90 -24.15
C LEU A 416 -10.07 -6.26 -25.45
N SER A 417 -9.37 -6.44 -26.57
CA SER A 417 -9.84 -5.99 -27.89
C SER A 417 -11.00 -6.82 -28.49
N ARG A 418 -11.23 -8.03 -27.96
CA ARG A 418 -12.31 -8.94 -28.40
C ARG A 418 -13.60 -8.80 -27.59
N PHE A 419 -13.57 -8.06 -26.49
CA PHE A 419 -14.73 -7.70 -25.67
C PHE A 419 -15.21 -6.30 -26.06
#